data_AF-A0A1Q4A451-F1
#
_entry.id   AF-A0A1Q4A451-F1
#
_cell.length_a   1.000
_cell.length_b   1.000
_cell.length_c   1.000
_cell.angle_alpha   90.00
_cell.angle_beta   90.00
_cell.angle_gamma   90.00
#
_symmetry.space_group_name_H-M   'P 1'
#
loop_
_entity.id
_entity.type
_entity.pdbx_description
1 polymer ?
#
loop_
_entity_poly.entity_id
_entity_poly.type
_entity_poly.pdbx_seq_one_letter_code
_entity_poly.pdbx_strand_id
1 'polypeptide(L)'
;MTGIVEELDSGDDLGFEERFGDRARADAGLKDGIDALLGMFPDGEVAWEKLRDGPVIRQATGDDGGQTVLMLSTYPVSSGGKGFWVAFAYFPVNEADPSNEGIYAVGAAPRTAAGDSPQERALFAWLESFDVAATTPPGIFLPE
;
A
#
# COMPACT_ATOMS: atom_id res chain seq x y z
N MET A 1 5.56 -11.98 -5.68
CA MET A 1 5.57 -10.50 -5.74
C MET A 1 5.24 -9.96 -7.13
N THR A 2 5.22 -10.79 -8.18
CA THR A 2 4.61 -10.48 -9.50
C THR A 2 3.08 -10.33 -9.40
N GLY A 3 2.41 -11.12 -8.54
CA GLY A 3 0.94 -11.14 -8.44
C GLY A 3 0.22 -9.95 -7.78
N ILE A 4 0.90 -9.03 -7.08
CA ILE A 4 0.25 -7.80 -6.56
C ILE A 4 0.24 -6.71 -7.65
N VAL A 5 1.31 -6.65 -8.46
CA VAL A 5 1.42 -5.72 -9.60
C VAL A 5 0.56 -6.18 -10.78
N GLU A 6 0.54 -7.48 -11.07
CA GLU A 6 -0.30 -8.07 -12.14
C GLU A 6 -1.81 -7.93 -11.91
N GLU A 7 -2.25 -7.73 -10.66
CA GLU A 7 -3.69 -7.66 -10.35
C GLU A 7 -4.20 -6.24 -10.16
N LEU A 8 -3.32 -5.30 -9.78
CA LEU A 8 -3.58 -3.87 -9.93
C LEU A 8 -3.65 -3.43 -11.41
N ASP A 9 -3.05 -4.20 -12.32
CA ASP A 9 -3.13 -4.04 -13.77
C ASP A 9 -4.52 -4.42 -14.33
N SER A 10 -5.37 -5.12 -13.56
CA SER A 10 -6.66 -5.63 -14.04
C SER A 10 -7.81 -4.62 -14.00
N GLY A 11 -7.68 -3.52 -13.24
CA GLY A 11 -8.71 -2.49 -13.12
C GLY A 11 -10.03 -2.97 -12.49
N ASP A 12 -10.01 -4.07 -11.73
CA ASP A 12 -11.19 -4.67 -11.11
C ASP A 12 -11.22 -4.36 -9.60
N ASP A 13 -12.07 -3.41 -9.20
CA ASP A 13 -12.17 -2.87 -7.83
C ASP A 13 -12.49 -3.95 -6.78
N LEU A 14 -13.22 -5.00 -7.18
CA LEU A 14 -13.57 -6.13 -6.31
C LEU A 14 -12.35 -6.98 -5.96
N GLY A 15 -11.46 -7.19 -6.93
CA GLY A 15 -10.22 -7.92 -6.70
C GLY A 15 -9.27 -7.18 -5.77
N PHE A 16 -9.30 -5.84 -5.78
CA PHE A 16 -8.44 -5.02 -4.92
C PHE A 16 -8.90 -5.00 -3.46
N GLU A 17 -10.19 -4.84 -3.20
CA GLU A 17 -10.74 -4.88 -1.83
C GLU A 17 -10.49 -6.24 -1.16
N GLU A 18 -10.63 -7.35 -1.90
CA GLU A 18 -10.42 -8.72 -1.39
C GLU A 18 -8.96 -9.00 -0.97
N ARG A 19 -8.01 -8.16 -1.39
CA ARG A 19 -6.59 -8.28 -1.02
C ARG A 19 -6.25 -7.67 0.32
N PHE A 20 -7.15 -6.85 0.87
CA PHE A 20 -6.97 -6.30 2.20
C PHE A 20 -7.19 -7.37 3.26
N GLY A 21 -6.37 -7.33 4.31
CA GLY A 21 -6.59 -8.18 5.48
C GLY A 21 -7.93 -7.86 6.14
N ASP A 22 -8.49 -8.84 6.85
CA ASP A 22 -9.78 -8.72 7.54
C ASP A 22 -9.87 -7.46 8.41
N ARG A 23 -8.77 -7.09 9.07
CA ARG A 23 -8.71 -5.89 9.91
C ARG A 23 -8.90 -4.60 9.12
N ALA A 24 -8.28 -4.52 7.94
CA ALA A 24 -8.40 -3.37 7.06
C ALA A 24 -9.78 -3.33 6.38
N ARG A 25 -10.32 -4.49 5.99
CA ARG A 25 -11.69 -4.60 5.43
C ARG A 25 -12.79 -4.24 6.42
N ALA A 26 -12.54 -4.41 7.72
CA ALA A 26 -13.45 -3.97 8.77
C ALA A 26 -13.43 -2.44 8.99
N ASP A 27 -12.50 -1.70 8.39
CA ASP A 27 -12.50 -0.24 8.46
C ASP A 27 -13.60 0.36 7.58
N ALA A 28 -14.49 1.14 8.20
CA ALA A 28 -15.64 1.71 7.51
C ALA A 28 -15.26 2.71 6.40
N GLY A 29 -14.04 3.28 6.45
CA GLY A 29 -13.54 4.22 5.46
C GLY A 29 -12.79 3.56 4.29
N LEU A 30 -12.59 2.24 4.32
CA LEU A 30 -11.79 1.56 3.29
C LEU A 30 -12.38 1.76 1.89
N LYS A 31 -13.70 1.57 1.73
CA LYS A 31 -14.36 1.66 0.43
C LYS A 31 -14.25 3.06 -0.17
N ASP A 32 -14.62 4.08 0.59
CA ASP A 32 -14.51 5.48 0.15
C ASP A 32 -13.05 5.86 -0.14
N GLY A 33 -12.10 5.30 0.62
CA GLY A 33 -10.68 5.46 0.39
C GLY A 33 -10.21 4.81 -0.92
N ILE A 34 -10.67 3.59 -1.23
CA ILE A 34 -10.37 2.91 -2.49
C ILE A 34 -10.92 3.72 -3.66
N ASP A 35 -12.18 4.18 -3.57
CA ASP A 35 -12.80 5.02 -4.60
C ASP A 35 -11.99 6.31 -4.82
N ALA A 36 -11.52 6.95 -3.74
CA ALA A 36 -10.69 8.15 -3.81
C ALA A 36 -9.30 7.87 -4.43
N LEU A 37 -8.66 6.75 -4.06
CA LEU A 37 -7.38 6.30 -4.62
C LEU A 37 -7.50 6.05 -6.12
N LEU A 38 -8.54 5.31 -6.55
CA LEU A 38 -8.81 5.03 -7.95
C LEU A 38 -9.14 6.31 -8.73
N GLY A 39 -9.86 7.25 -8.11
CA GLY A 39 -10.14 8.57 -8.66
C GLY A 39 -8.89 9.41 -8.97
N MET A 40 -7.72 9.08 -8.40
CA MET A 40 -6.45 9.71 -8.79
C MET A 40 -5.97 9.30 -10.18
N PHE A 41 -6.49 8.18 -10.72
CA PHE A 41 -6.11 7.59 -12.01
C PHE A 41 -7.30 7.66 -13.00
N PRO A 42 -7.71 8.86 -13.45
CA PRO A 42 -9.00 9.08 -14.13
C PRO A 42 -9.15 8.37 -15.48
N ASP A 43 -8.05 8.00 -16.12
CA ASP A 43 -8.06 7.34 -17.43
C ASP A 43 -8.02 5.81 -17.32
N GLY A 44 -7.93 5.25 -16.10
CA GLY A 44 -7.90 3.80 -15.83
C GLY A 44 -6.65 3.07 -16.32
N GLU A 45 -5.92 3.62 -17.29
CA GLU A 45 -4.63 3.10 -17.74
C GLU A 45 -3.56 3.47 -16.70
N VAL A 46 -3.04 2.44 -16.02
CA VAL A 46 -2.03 2.53 -14.96
C VAL A 46 -0.79 1.78 -15.45
N ALA A 47 0.27 2.50 -15.79
CA ALA A 47 1.55 1.91 -16.13
C ALA A 47 2.46 1.86 -14.90
N TRP A 48 2.73 0.66 -14.40
CA TRP A 48 3.67 0.41 -13.32
C TRP A 48 5.11 0.51 -13.84
N GLU A 49 5.88 1.48 -13.34
CA GLU A 49 7.31 1.52 -13.67
C GLU A 49 8.07 0.56 -12.76
N LYS A 50 9.18 0.03 -13.27
CA LYS A 50 10.01 -0.91 -12.52
C LYS A 50 10.57 -0.23 -11.26
N LEU A 51 10.35 -0.86 -10.12
CA LEU A 51 11.02 -0.53 -8.87
C LEU A 51 12.54 -0.47 -9.06
N ARG A 52 13.17 0.63 -8.65
CA ARG A 52 14.64 0.70 -8.55
C ARG A 52 15.15 -0.09 -7.35
N ASP A 53 14.42 -0.04 -6.24
CA ASP A 53 14.77 -0.67 -4.98
C ASP A 53 13.69 -1.68 -4.56
N GLY A 54 14.10 -2.77 -3.91
CA GLY A 54 13.18 -3.77 -3.39
C GLY A 54 12.37 -3.25 -2.19
N PRO A 55 11.35 -4.01 -1.73
CA PRO A 55 10.59 -3.63 -0.54
C PRO A 55 11.49 -3.57 0.70
N VAL A 56 11.18 -2.65 1.61
CA VAL A 56 11.71 -2.67 2.96
C VAL A 56 10.99 -3.77 3.74
N ILE A 57 11.74 -4.66 4.37
CA ILE A 57 11.19 -5.79 5.10
C ILE A 57 11.44 -5.59 6.60
N ARG A 58 10.37 -5.56 7.39
CA ARG A 58 10.40 -5.51 8.86
C ARG A 58 9.91 -6.86 9.39
N GLN A 59 10.61 -7.46 10.36
CA GLN A 59 10.28 -8.79 10.87
C GLN A 59 10.41 -8.85 12.39
N ALA A 60 9.55 -9.65 13.02
CA ALA A 60 9.66 -10.04 14.41
C ALA A 60 9.32 -11.53 14.57
N THR A 61 9.84 -12.11 15.66
CA THR A 61 9.52 -13.46 16.10
C THR A 61 9.05 -13.38 17.55
N GLY A 62 7.86 -13.90 17.83
CA GLY A 62 7.28 -13.96 19.16
C GLY A 62 7.99 -14.97 20.06
N ASP A 63 7.73 -14.89 21.36
CA ASP A 63 8.30 -15.81 22.36
C ASP A 63 7.84 -17.27 22.16
N ASP A 64 6.70 -17.47 21.49
CA ASP A 64 6.16 -18.76 21.07
C ASP A 64 6.73 -19.28 19.73
N GLY A 65 7.63 -18.51 19.11
CA GLY A 65 8.20 -18.80 17.80
C GLY A 65 7.37 -18.30 16.62
N GLY A 66 6.25 -17.62 16.87
CA GLY A 66 5.38 -17.10 15.81
C GLY A 66 6.05 -16.01 14.99
N GLN A 67 5.87 -16.02 13.66
CA GLN A 67 6.49 -15.05 12.76
C GLN A 67 5.54 -13.91 12.39
N THR A 68 6.07 -12.68 12.37
CA THR A 68 5.41 -11.52 11.75
C THR A 68 6.35 -10.88 10.75
N VAL A 69 5.87 -10.71 9.53
CA VAL A 69 6.61 -10.08 8.43
C VAL A 69 5.76 -8.96 7.86
N LEU A 70 6.31 -7.76 7.82
CA LEU A 70 5.74 -6.58 7.18
C LEU A 70 6.63 -6.17 6.02
N MET A 71 6.02 -5.96 4.86
CA MET A 71 6.67 -5.46 3.65
C MET A 71 6.14 -4.07 3.35
N LEU A 72 7.06 -3.12 3.18
CA LEU A 72 6.78 -1.76 2.75
C LEU A 72 7.34 -1.58 1.34
N SER A 73 6.48 -1.30 0.37
CA SER A 73 6.87 -1.08 -1.02
C SER A 73 6.33 0.24 -1.54
N THR A 74 7.05 0.87 -2.47
CA THR A 74 6.63 2.12 -3.11
C THR A 74 6.87 2.02 -4.59
N TYR A 75 5.81 2.06 -5.38
CA TYR A 75 5.86 1.92 -6.83
C TYR A 75 5.66 3.27 -7.52
N PRO A 76 6.52 3.58 -8.50
CA PRO A 76 6.21 4.62 -9.47
C PRO A 76 5.11 4.15 -10.42
N VAL A 77 4.08 4.98 -10.59
CA VAL A 77 2.92 4.72 -11.43
C VAL A 77 2.70 5.89 -12.38
N SER A 78 2.33 5.63 -13.62
CA SER A 78 1.92 6.65 -14.59
C SER A 78 0.48 6.42 -15.03
N SER A 79 -0.33 7.49 -15.05
CA SER A 79 -1.70 7.48 -15.58
C SER A 79 -2.05 8.84 -16.17
N GLY A 80 -2.68 8.86 -17.35
CA GLY A 80 -3.08 10.12 -18.02
C GLY A 80 -1.95 11.12 -18.27
N GLY A 81 -0.71 10.63 -18.43
CA GLY A 81 0.49 11.45 -18.58
C GLY A 81 1.01 12.09 -17.27
N LYS A 82 0.46 11.70 -16.12
CA LYS A 82 0.91 12.14 -14.79
C LYS A 82 1.58 10.99 -14.04
N GLY A 83 2.60 11.32 -13.26
CA GLY A 83 3.29 10.36 -12.38
C GLY A 83 2.72 10.39 -10.96
N PHE A 84 2.72 9.23 -10.32
CA PHE A 84 2.30 9.01 -8.94
C PHE A 84 3.26 8.06 -8.25
N TRP A 85 3.32 8.17 -6.93
CA TRP A 85 3.80 7.09 -6.06
C TRP A 85 2.60 6.35 -5.50
N VAL A 86 2.66 5.02 -5.48
CA VAL A 86 1.72 4.17 -4.76
C VAL A 86 2.50 3.33 -3.77
N ALA A 87 2.22 3.51 -2.49
CA ALA A 87 2.87 2.84 -1.38
C ALA A 87 1.96 1.78 -0.75
N PHE A 88 2.56 0.66 -0.34
CA PHE A 88 1.85 -0.44 0.30
C PHE A 88 2.52 -0.81 1.61
N ALA A 89 1.71 -1.01 2.65
CA ALA A 89 2.05 -1.79 3.83
C ALA A 89 1.32 -3.14 3.73
N TYR A 90 2.08 -4.22 3.65
CA TYR A 90 1.57 -5.58 3.37
C TYR A 90 2.14 -6.59 4.35
N PHE A 91 1.29 -7.35 5.03
CA PHE A 91 1.71 -8.48 5.85
C PHE A 91 1.56 -9.78 5.06
N PRO A 92 2.63 -10.34 4.47
CA PRO A 92 2.56 -11.69 3.90
C PRO A 92 2.29 -12.76 4.95
N VAL A 93 2.71 -12.51 6.20
CA VAL A 93 2.60 -13.43 7.33
C VAL A 93 2.46 -12.59 8.60
N ASN A 94 1.46 -12.88 9.42
CA ASN A 94 1.30 -12.31 10.75
C ASN A 94 0.66 -13.34 11.69
N GLU A 95 1.46 -14.27 12.20
CA GLU A 95 0.95 -15.34 13.06
C GLU A 95 0.47 -14.83 14.44
N ALA A 96 0.95 -13.65 14.86
CA ALA A 96 0.50 -13.00 16.09
C ALA A 96 -0.92 -12.43 15.97
N ASP A 97 -1.27 -11.91 14.79
CA ASP A 97 -2.61 -11.45 14.45
C ASP A 97 -2.90 -11.67 12.95
N PRO A 98 -3.43 -12.86 12.59
CA PRO A 98 -3.70 -13.21 11.20
C PRO A 98 -4.71 -12.30 10.50
N SER A 99 -5.50 -11.50 11.25
CA SER A 99 -6.45 -10.57 10.65
C SER A 99 -5.77 -9.42 9.90
N ASN A 100 -4.48 -9.20 10.13
CA ASN A 100 -3.67 -8.21 9.42
C ASN A 100 -3.02 -8.77 8.15
N GLU A 101 -3.03 -10.08 7.92
CA GLU A 101 -2.44 -10.69 6.73
C GLU A 101 -3.13 -10.20 5.46
N GLY A 102 -2.34 -9.84 4.45
CA GLY A 102 -2.81 -9.16 3.25
C GLY A 102 -2.36 -7.69 3.21
N ILE A 103 -3.00 -6.91 2.34
CA ILE A 103 -2.81 -5.47 2.28
C ILE A 103 -3.37 -4.88 3.58
N TYR A 104 -2.53 -4.21 4.33
CA TYR A 104 -2.91 -3.55 5.57
C TYR A 104 -3.20 -2.08 5.32
N ALA A 105 -2.39 -1.42 4.49
CA ALA A 105 -2.62 -0.05 4.08
C ALA A 105 -2.06 0.25 2.69
N VAL A 106 -2.67 1.24 2.02
CA VAL A 106 -2.24 1.76 0.72
C VAL A 106 -2.24 3.27 0.77
N GLY A 107 -1.24 3.91 0.18
CA GLY A 107 -1.25 5.36 0.03
C GLY A 107 -0.79 5.75 -1.36
N ALA A 108 -1.16 6.95 -1.79
CA ALA A 108 -0.68 7.48 -3.06
C ALA A 108 -0.49 8.99 -3.01
N ALA A 109 0.49 9.48 -3.77
CA ALA A 109 0.77 10.91 -3.89
C ALA A 109 1.23 11.23 -5.33
N PRO A 110 0.95 12.45 -5.84
CA PRO A 110 1.54 12.90 -7.09
C PRO A 110 3.07 12.85 -7.02
N ARG A 111 3.70 12.27 -8.05
CA ARG A 111 5.16 12.21 -8.15
C ARG A 111 5.66 13.43 -8.90
N THR A 112 6.63 14.12 -8.32
CA THR A 112 7.28 15.26 -8.97
C THR A 112 8.63 14.86 -9.53
N ALA A 113 9.13 15.61 -10.52
CA ALA A 113 10.48 15.40 -11.04
C ALA A 113 11.59 15.61 -9.98
N ALA A 114 11.31 16.44 -8.97
CA ALA A 114 12.22 16.70 -7.86
C ALA A 114 12.21 15.57 -6.81
N GLY A 115 11.11 14.83 -6.69
CA GLY A 115 10.98 13.71 -5.75
C GLY A 115 10.84 14.13 -4.28
N ASP A 116 10.55 15.40 -4.00
CA ASP A 116 10.58 15.98 -2.64
C ASP A 116 9.38 16.87 -2.28
N SER A 117 8.29 16.78 -3.06
CA SER A 117 7.09 17.56 -2.78
C SER A 117 6.54 17.29 -1.36
N PRO A 118 5.80 18.23 -0.75
CA PRO A 118 5.18 18.02 0.56
C PRO A 118 4.37 16.71 0.63
N GLN A 119 3.62 16.39 -0.44
CA GLN A 119 2.82 15.17 -0.55
C GLN A 119 3.69 13.91 -0.60
N GLU A 120 4.79 13.93 -1.38
CA GLU A 120 5.76 12.83 -1.41
C GLU A 120 6.36 12.57 -0.03
N ARG A 121 6.80 13.65 0.65
CA ARG A 121 7.36 13.55 2.01
C ARG A 121 6.34 13.04 3.02
N ALA A 122 5.09 13.48 2.93
CA ALA A 122 4.01 13.01 3.79
C ALA A 122 3.73 11.52 3.57
N LEU A 123 3.66 11.07 2.31
CA LEU A 123 3.47 9.65 1.97
C LEU A 123 4.59 8.79 2.52
N PHE A 124 5.85 9.18 2.33
CA PHE A 124 6.98 8.38 2.80
C PHE A 124 7.10 8.39 4.32
N ALA A 125 6.85 9.52 4.98
CA ALA A 125 6.81 9.58 6.44
C ALA A 125 5.69 8.70 7.02
N TRP A 126 4.52 8.71 6.38
CA TRP A 126 3.40 7.83 6.74
C TRP A 126 3.77 6.35 6.54
N LEU A 127 4.36 5.97 5.41
CA LEU A 127 4.78 4.59 5.15
C LEU A 127 5.83 4.10 6.17
N GLU A 128 6.80 4.95 6.51
CA GLU A 128 7.83 4.61 7.49
C GLU A 128 7.29 4.40 8.91
N SER A 129 6.07 4.88 9.20
CA SER A 129 5.44 4.69 10.52
C SER A 129 4.98 3.26 10.78
N PHE A 130 4.72 2.45 9.74
CA PHE A 130 4.17 1.10 9.90
C PHE A 130 5.21 0.13 10.45
N ASP A 131 4.93 -0.47 11.61
CA ASP A 131 5.77 -1.48 12.23
C ASP A 131 5.07 -2.85 12.28
N VAL A 132 5.84 -3.87 12.63
CA VAL A 132 5.33 -5.24 12.80
C VAL A 132 4.32 -5.37 13.94
N ALA A 133 4.26 -4.38 14.85
CA ALA A 133 3.26 -4.33 15.91
C ALA A 133 1.93 -3.71 15.44
N ALA A 134 1.83 -3.31 14.16
CA ALA A 134 0.65 -2.71 13.56
C ALA A 134 0.12 -1.50 14.35
N THR A 135 1.01 -0.67 14.89
CA THR A 135 0.63 0.49 15.71
C THR A 135 -0.01 1.61 14.89
N THR A 136 0.37 1.74 13.62
CA THR A 136 -0.30 2.62 12.66
C THR A 136 -1.61 1.99 12.19
N PRO A 137 -2.73 2.75 12.14
CA PRO A 137 -4.01 2.23 11.64
C PRO A 137 -3.94 1.74 10.18
N PRO A 138 -4.74 0.73 9.81
CA PRO A 138 -4.88 0.30 8.41
C PRO A 138 -5.66 1.34 7.59
N GLY A 139 -5.69 1.15 6.27
CA GLY A 139 -6.58 1.90 5.38
C GLY A 139 -5.87 2.64 4.25
N ILE A 140 -6.49 3.71 3.77
CA ILE A 140 -6.02 4.49 2.63
C ILE A 140 -5.48 5.85 3.08
N PHE A 141 -4.32 6.24 2.56
CA PHE A 141 -3.69 7.53 2.84
C PHE A 141 -3.39 8.34 1.58
N LEU A 142 -4.08 9.46 1.41
CA LEU A 142 -3.90 10.41 0.32
C LEU A 142 -3.51 11.78 0.92
N PRO A 143 -2.23 12.19 0.90
CA PRO A 143 -1.82 13.48 1.44
C PRO A 143 -2.31 14.63 0.55
N GLU A 144 -2.90 15.65 1.19
CA GLU A 144 -3.37 16.90 0.57
C GLU A 144 -2.22 17.87 0.21
#